data_AF-A0A3D6DIV7-F1
#
_entry.id   AF-A0A3D6DIV7-F1
#
_cell.length_a   1.000
_cell.length_b   1.000
_cell.length_c   1.000
_cell.angle_alpha   90.00
_cell.angle_beta   90.00
_cell.angle_gamma   90.00
#
_symmetry.space_group_name_H-M   'P 1'
#
loop_
_entity.id
_entity.type
_entity.pdbx_description
1 polymer ?
#
loop_
_entity_poly.entity_id
_entity_poly.type
_entity_poly.pdbx_seq_one_letter_code
_entity_poly.pdbx_strand_id
1 'polypeptide(L)'
;MDSTSLPERIRRDFPVLQRQVHGKPLVYLDNAASAQKPLAVIEGQREYLSNYHANIHRGAHHLAQLATEAFEGARNSLATHIGAADSKEVIFTSGSTDAINLVAHSWGRSNLSKGDVVLVTRMEHHANIVPWQMVCEATGARLEPVNVHADGTLDLEHFHAALERFQPKLVAMVHASNTLGTINPVTDLCRAAKAAGALTLVDGSQALPHMAVDVQAIGCDFYVATAHKAYGPTGIGFLWGKEDHLNAMPPWRGGGEMIQRVSFEGTTYNTLPHKFEAGTPHISGGIAFGIAISWMNAIGMDDIAAHEAELVAHAHNAIGSVKGVRIVGTAPQKVGVVSLIADGIHPYDMGTLLDGQGIAVRTGHHCTEPLMDHLGLESGTLRMSFAAYTTTREIDIAVAGLERALAMLR
;
A
#
# COMPACT_ATOMS: atom_id res chain seq x y z
N MET A 1 -20.10 27.54 6.35
CA MET A 1 -19.38 26.33 5.90
C MET A 1 -18.42 26.82 4.86
N ASP A 2 -17.13 26.56 5.05
CA ASP A 2 -16.08 27.01 4.14
C ASP A 2 -16.31 26.35 2.77
N SER A 3 -16.59 27.16 1.74
CA SER A 3 -16.93 26.69 0.37
C SER A 3 -15.71 26.25 -0.44
N THR A 4 -14.55 26.17 0.21
CA THR A 4 -13.25 25.87 -0.41
C THR A 4 -13.10 24.36 -0.58
N SER A 5 -12.80 23.91 -1.81
CA SER A 5 -12.62 22.48 -2.15
C SER A 5 -11.48 21.85 -1.35
N LEU A 6 -11.50 20.51 -1.17
CA LEU A 6 -10.44 19.82 -0.41
C LEU A 6 -9.02 20.17 -0.91
N PRO A 7 -8.71 20.10 -2.22
CA PRO A 7 -7.39 20.47 -2.73
C PRO A 7 -6.99 21.92 -2.43
N GLU A 8 -7.91 22.88 -2.52
CA GLU A 8 -7.61 24.28 -2.22
C GLU A 8 -7.18 24.48 -0.76
N ARG A 9 -7.72 23.67 0.16
CA ARG A 9 -7.33 23.72 1.59
C ARG A 9 -5.95 23.12 1.84
N ILE A 10 -5.62 22.01 1.17
CA ILE A 10 -4.47 21.18 1.57
C ILE A 10 -3.28 21.24 0.60
N ARG A 11 -3.44 21.68 -0.65
CA ARG A 11 -2.33 21.68 -1.64
C ARG A 11 -1.14 22.53 -1.21
N ARG A 12 -1.38 23.60 -0.44
CA ARG A 12 -0.32 24.45 0.12
C ARG A 12 0.58 23.71 1.11
N ASP A 13 0.11 22.60 1.67
CA ASP A 13 0.92 21.76 2.56
C ASP A 13 2.00 21.01 1.77
N PHE A 14 1.91 20.92 0.44
CA PHE A 14 2.83 20.15 -0.39
C PHE A 14 3.76 21.07 -1.19
N PRO A 15 4.93 21.46 -0.65
CA PRO A 15 5.81 22.43 -1.31
C PRO A 15 6.29 21.97 -2.70
N VAL A 16 6.44 20.66 -2.91
CA VAL A 16 6.83 20.08 -4.20
C VAL A 16 5.86 20.39 -5.34
N LEU A 17 4.56 20.58 -5.07
CA LEU A 17 3.54 20.83 -6.09
C LEU A 17 3.66 22.24 -6.70
N GLN A 18 4.48 23.12 -6.14
CA GLN A 18 4.76 24.45 -6.69
C GLN A 18 5.88 24.45 -7.74
N ARG A 19 6.57 23.31 -7.94
CA ARG A 19 7.68 23.22 -8.89
C ARG A 19 7.20 23.26 -10.34
N GLN A 20 8.12 23.67 -11.21
CA GLN A 20 7.99 23.49 -12.65
C GLN A 20 8.85 22.32 -13.12
N VAL A 21 8.36 21.61 -14.12
CA VAL A 21 9.05 20.52 -14.83
C VAL A 21 9.02 20.86 -16.32
N HIS A 22 10.19 20.90 -16.96
CA HIS A 22 10.35 21.36 -18.35
C HIS A 22 9.70 22.72 -18.65
N GLY A 23 9.79 23.65 -17.69
CA GLY A 23 9.21 25.00 -17.79
C GLY A 23 7.68 25.06 -17.68
N LYS A 24 7.02 23.96 -17.28
CA LYS A 24 5.56 23.86 -17.09
C LYS A 24 5.23 23.55 -15.63
N PRO A 25 4.08 24.00 -15.10
CA PRO A 25 3.63 23.61 -13.76
C PRO A 25 3.53 22.08 -13.64
N LEU A 26 4.00 21.52 -12.53
CA LEU A 26 3.93 20.08 -12.26
C LEU A 26 2.47 19.61 -12.14
N VAL A 27 2.13 18.57 -12.89
CA VAL A 27 0.91 17.76 -12.72
C VAL A 27 1.34 16.36 -12.28
N TYR A 28 1.24 16.07 -10.98
CA TYR A 28 1.73 14.81 -10.41
C TYR A 28 0.63 13.76 -10.24
N LEU A 29 0.60 12.78 -11.15
CA LEU A 29 -0.40 11.70 -11.22
C LEU A 29 0.22 10.30 -11.08
N ASP A 30 1.32 10.17 -10.32
CA ASP A 30 1.96 8.87 -9.98
C ASP A 30 1.91 8.57 -8.47
N ASN A 31 0.81 8.96 -7.82
CA ASN A 31 0.61 8.82 -6.38
C ASN A 31 0.56 7.36 -5.90
N ALA A 32 0.06 6.44 -6.73
CA ALA A 32 0.03 5.01 -6.40
C ALA A 32 1.43 4.36 -6.40
N ALA A 33 2.46 5.01 -6.93
CA ALA A 33 3.86 4.61 -6.71
C ALA A 33 4.39 5.20 -5.40
N SER A 34 4.24 6.50 -5.20
CA SER A 34 4.58 7.19 -3.95
C SER A 34 3.90 8.56 -3.92
N ALA A 35 3.19 8.88 -2.84
CA ALA A 35 2.55 10.18 -2.69
C ALA A 35 3.58 11.27 -2.33
N GLN A 36 3.24 12.54 -2.53
CA GLN A 36 4.03 13.66 -2.01
C GLN A 36 3.83 13.83 -0.51
N LYS A 37 4.70 14.62 0.13
CA LYS A 37 4.75 14.73 1.60
C LYS A 37 4.24 16.11 2.04
N PRO A 38 3.29 16.19 2.99
CA PRO A 38 2.86 17.46 3.52
C PRO A 38 3.97 18.05 4.40
N LEU A 39 3.97 19.37 4.56
CA LEU A 39 4.99 20.12 5.29
C LEU A 39 5.10 19.64 6.74
N ALA A 40 3.98 19.24 7.35
CA ALA A 40 3.96 18.67 8.70
C ALA A 40 4.87 17.44 8.84
N VAL A 41 4.89 16.55 7.83
CA VAL A 41 5.74 15.34 7.83
C VAL A 41 7.21 15.73 7.68
N ILE A 42 7.51 16.66 6.77
CA ILE A 42 8.87 17.16 6.51
C ILE A 42 9.43 17.83 7.77
N GLU A 43 8.67 18.76 8.34
CA GLU A 43 9.04 19.51 9.54
C GLU A 43 9.09 18.61 10.77
N GLY A 44 8.23 17.59 10.86
CA GLY A 44 8.30 16.58 11.92
C GLY A 44 9.62 15.81 11.94
N GLN A 45 10.12 15.40 10.77
CA GLN A 45 11.44 14.78 10.67
C GLN A 45 12.56 15.75 11.04
N ARG A 46 12.49 17.01 10.54
CA ARG A 46 13.46 18.06 10.89
C ARG A 46 13.48 18.30 12.39
N GLU A 47 12.31 18.37 13.01
CA GLU A 47 12.13 18.67 14.43
C GLU A 47 12.75 17.59 15.32
N TYR A 48 12.48 16.31 15.03
CA TYR A 48 13.15 15.18 15.68
C TYR A 48 14.68 15.28 15.55
N LEU A 49 15.18 15.44 14.32
CA LEU A 49 16.62 15.47 14.06
C LEU A 49 17.32 16.65 14.73
N SER A 50 16.65 17.81 14.82
CA SER A 50 17.27 19.04 15.31
C SER A 50 17.20 19.21 16.83
N ASN A 51 16.24 18.57 17.50
CA ASN A 51 15.95 18.88 18.91
C ASN A 51 16.04 17.68 19.86
N TYR A 52 15.61 16.49 19.45
CA TYR A 52 15.51 15.34 20.37
C TYR A 52 15.92 13.99 19.78
N HIS A 53 16.79 14.01 18.76
CA HIS A 53 17.38 12.80 18.19
C HIS A 53 18.16 12.01 19.25
N ALA A 54 17.74 10.78 19.46
CA ALA A 54 18.40 9.79 20.30
C ALA A 54 17.96 8.39 19.89
N ASN A 55 18.74 7.38 20.28
CA ASN A 55 18.26 6.01 20.21
C ASN A 55 17.15 5.78 21.26
N ILE A 56 16.25 4.83 21.01
CA ILE A 56 15.03 4.59 21.80
C ILE A 56 15.18 3.39 22.74
N HIS A 57 14.22 3.24 23.67
CA HIS A 57 14.01 2.11 24.61
C HIS A 57 15.10 1.85 25.66
N ARG A 58 16.39 2.15 25.40
CA ARG A 58 17.52 1.81 26.31
C ARG A 58 18.19 3.00 26.98
N GLY A 59 17.80 4.23 26.65
CA GLY A 59 18.41 5.44 27.20
C GLY A 59 17.65 5.98 28.41
N ALA A 60 18.34 6.12 29.55
CA ALA A 60 17.78 6.78 30.75
C ALA A 60 17.80 8.32 30.67
N HIS A 61 18.42 8.89 29.64
CA HIS A 61 18.53 10.35 29.47
C HIS A 61 17.29 10.93 28.77
N HIS A 62 17.05 12.22 29.00
CA HIS A 62 15.84 12.91 28.56
C HIS A 62 15.57 12.80 27.04
N LEU A 63 16.59 12.98 26.18
CA LEU A 63 16.38 12.86 24.72
C LEU A 63 15.92 11.46 24.28
N ALA A 64 16.39 10.39 24.93
CA ALA A 64 15.94 9.03 24.61
C ALA A 64 14.49 8.80 25.05
N GLN A 65 14.06 9.40 26.17
CA GLN A 65 12.67 9.38 26.60
C GLN A 65 11.78 10.09 25.57
N LEU A 66 12.13 11.32 25.16
CA LEU A 66 11.38 12.08 24.14
C LEU A 66 11.30 11.32 22.80
N ALA A 67 12.42 10.76 22.32
CA ALA A 67 12.43 9.98 21.09
C ALA A 67 11.57 8.71 21.19
N THR A 68 11.62 8.03 22.35
CA THR A 68 10.80 6.82 22.60
C THR A 68 9.32 7.16 22.66
N GLU A 69 8.94 8.21 23.39
CA GLU A 69 7.56 8.69 23.48
C GLU A 69 7.01 9.08 22.10
N ALA A 70 7.79 9.79 21.28
CA ALA A 70 7.37 10.15 19.93
C ALA A 70 7.21 8.92 19.01
N PHE A 71 8.13 7.96 19.08
CA PHE A 71 8.09 6.75 18.24
C PHE A 71 6.94 5.81 18.63
N GLU A 72 6.76 5.54 19.92
CA GLU A 72 5.64 4.72 20.41
C GLU A 72 4.29 5.45 20.28
N GLY A 73 4.29 6.78 20.40
CA GLY A 73 3.14 7.62 20.08
C GLY A 73 2.69 7.46 18.63
N ALA A 74 3.63 7.39 17.69
CA ALA A 74 3.32 7.11 16.29
C ALA A 74 2.72 5.71 16.08
N ARG A 75 3.21 4.69 16.81
CA ARG A 75 2.63 3.35 16.81
C ARG A 75 1.18 3.35 17.31
N ASN A 76 0.91 4.06 18.41
CA ASN A 76 -0.44 4.22 18.95
C ASN A 76 -1.38 4.92 17.96
N SER A 77 -0.90 5.96 17.27
CA SER A 77 -1.67 6.64 16.22
C SER A 77 -2.02 5.72 15.06
N LEU A 78 -1.07 4.88 14.63
CA LEU A 78 -1.31 3.87 13.59
C LEU A 78 -2.33 2.84 14.04
N ALA A 79 -2.18 2.30 15.25
CA ALA A 79 -3.09 1.33 15.83
C ALA A 79 -4.53 1.87 15.88
N THR A 80 -4.69 3.11 16.37
CA THR A 80 -5.99 3.79 16.43
C THR A 80 -6.57 4.02 15.03
N HIS A 81 -5.74 4.48 14.09
CA HIS A 81 -6.18 4.79 12.73
C HIS A 81 -6.71 3.56 11.98
N ILE A 82 -6.16 2.37 12.23
CA ILE A 82 -6.61 1.13 11.60
C ILE A 82 -7.61 0.33 12.45
N GLY A 83 -8.02 0.84 13.60
CA GLY A 83 -8.92 0.14 14.53
C GLY A 83 -8.29 -1.07 15.26
N ALA A 84 -6.97 -1.16 15.36
CA ALA A 84 -6.31 -2.25 16.10
C ALA A 84 -6.67 -2.21 17.60
N ALA A 85 -6.73 -3.38 18.23
CA ALA A 85 -7.13 -3.48 19.64
C ALA A 85 -6.01 -3.00 20.59
N ASP A 86 -4.76 -3.21 20.21
CA ASP A 86 -3.58 -2.82 20.96
C ASP A 86 -2.44 -2.43 19.99
N SER A 87 -1.65 -1.42 20.35
CA SER A 87 -0.54 -0.97 19.50
C SER A 87 0.60 -1.97 19.41
N LYS A 88 0.73 -2.91 20.36
CA LYS A 88 1.71 -4.01 20.26
C LYS A 88 1.45 -4.95 19.07
N GLU A 89 0.24 -4.95 18.53
CA GLU A 89 -0.13 -5.69 17.31
C GLU A 89 0.45 -5.04 16.05
N VAL A 90 0.91 -3.78 16.12
CA VAL A 90 1.51 -3.04 15.02
C VAL A 90 3.03 -3.17 15.09
N ILE A 91 3.60 -3.88 14.12
CA ILE A 91 5.04 -4.11 13.94
C ILE A 91 5.55 -3.18 12.85
N PHE A 92 6.51 -2.32 13.15
CA PHE A 92 7.18 -1.50 12.16
C PHE A 92 8.11 -2.35 11.28
N THR A 93 8.06 -2.07 9.98
CA THR A 93 8.85 -2.74 8.95
C THR A 93 9.37 -1.69 7.97
N SER A 94 10.23 -2.08 7.02
CA SER A 94 10.71 -1.11 6.01
C SER A 94 9.65 -0.75 4.94
N GLY A 95 8.48 -1.41 4.96
CA GLY A 95 7.37 -1.23 4.02
C GLY A 95 6.52 -2.50 3.91
N SER A 96 5.41 -2.46 3.17
CA SER A 96 4.52 -3.63 2.99
C SER A 96 5.26 -4.87 2.49
N THR A 97 6.24 -4.72 1.61
CA THR A 97 7.05 -5.87 1.13
C THR A 97 7.77 -6.57 2.28
N ASP A 98 8.38 -5.82 3.19
CA ASP A 98 9.10 -6.36 4.36
C ASP A 98 8.12 -6.97 5.36
N ALA A 99 6.94 -6.38 5.53
CA ALA A 99 5.84 -6.92 6.32
C ALA A 99 5.29 -8.26 5.77
N ILE A 100 5.08 -8.38 4.46
CA ILE A 100 4.65 -9.64 3.84
C ILE A 100 5.75 -10.70 3.97
N ASN A 101 7.01 -10.32 3.78
CA ASN A 101 8.15 -11.22 3.98
C ASN A 101 8.24 -11.70 5.44
N LEU A 102 7.97 -10.84 6.41
CA LEU A 102 7.89 -11.24 7.82
C LEU A 102 6.89 -12.39 7.99
N VAL A 103 5.65 -12.22 7.51
CA VAL A 103 4.61 -13.27 7.64
C VAL A 103 5.00 -14.52 6.86
N ALA A 104 5.45 -14.38 5.61
CA ALA A 104 5.85 -15.51 4.77
C ALA A 104 7.00 -16.31 5.40
N HIS A 105 8.05 -15.64 5.87
CA HIS A 105 9.24 -16.30 6.40
C HIS A 105 9.10 -16.79 7.84
N SER A 106 8.28 -16.14 8.67
CA SER A 106 8.04 -16.55 10.04
C SER A 106 6.88 -17.55 10.12
N TRP A 107 5.66 -17.14 9.74
CA TRP A 107 4.50 -18.01 9.77
C TRP A 107 4.58 -19.08 8.67
N GLY A 108 4.78 -18.66 7.42
CA GLY A 108 4.71 -19.56 6.26
C GLY A 108 5.72 -20.70 6.35
N ARG A 109 6.98 -20.43 6.66
CA ARG A 109 8.02 -21.49 6.78
C ARG A 109 7.78 -22.48 7.92
N SER A 110 7.05 -22.08 8.97
CA SER A 110 6.77 -22.95 10.12
C SER A 110 5.45 -23.70 10.01
N ASN A 111 4.54 -23.27 9.12
CA ASN A 111 3.18 -23.80 9.06
C ASN A 111 2.80 -24.41 7.71
N LEU A 112 3.61 -24.19 6.67
CA LEU A 112 3.40 -24.79 5.35
C LEU A 112 4.31 -26.01 5.15
N SER A 113 3.77 -27.01 4.48
CA SER A 113 4.44 -28.26 4.14
C SER A 113 4.02 -28.74 2.74
N LYS A 114 4.66 -29.82 2.28
CA LYS A 114 4.37 -30.41 0.98
C LYS A 114 2.88 -30.71 0.82
N GLY A 115 2.27 -30.15 -0.23
CA GLY A 115 0.85 -30.34 -0.55
C GLY A 115 -0.09 -29.24 -0.03
N ASP A 116 0.36 -28.41 0.91
CA ASP A 116 -0.41 -27.25 1.34
C ASP A 116 -0.53 -26.20 0.22
N VAL A 117 -1.57 -25.38 0.30
CA VAL A 117 -1.84 -24.32 -0.69
C VAL A 117 -1.87 -22.95 -0.02
N VAL A 118 -1.21 -21.99 -0.68
CA VAL A 118 -1.43 -20.56 -0.47
C VAL A 118 -2.25 -20.04 -1.66
N LEU A 119 -3.36 -19.38 -1.38
CA LEU A 119 -4.21 -18.78 -2.39
C LEU A 119 -3.88 -17.28 -2.50
N VAL A 120 -3.70 -16.77 -3.71
CA VAL A 120 -3.49 -15.33 -3.99
C VAL A 120 -4.46 -14.84 -5.05
N THR A 121 -4.74 -13.54 -5.14
CA THR A 121 -5.48 -13.02 -6.29
C THR A 121 -4.56 -12.82 -7.50
N ARG A 122 -5.10 -12.88 -8.71
CA ARG A 122 -4.30 -12.61 -9.92
C ARG A 122 -3.93 -11.12 -10.06
N MET A 123 -4.55 -10.24 -9.28
CA MET A 123 -4.28 -8.80 -9.25
C MET A 123 -3.31 -8.38 -8.13
N GLU A 124 -2.64 -9.34 -7.47
CA GLU A 124 -1.62 -9.02 -6.47
C GLU A 124 -0.45 -8.23 -7.07
N HIS A 125 0.06 -7.29 -6.27
CA HIS A 125 1.38 -6.72 -6.49
C HIS A 125 2.45 -7.80 -6.25
N HIS A 126 3.59 -7.74 -6.95
CA HIS A 126 4.69 -8.72 -6.81
C HIS A 126 5.11 -8.97 -5.36
N ALA A 127 5.04 -7.93 -4.51
CA ALA A 127 5.32 -8.02 -3.08
C ALA A 127 4.42 -9.02 -2.32
N ASN A 128 3.21 -9.30 -2.81
CA ASN A 128 2.28 -10.29 -2.26
C ASN A 128 2.18 -11.56 -3.12
N ILE A 129 3.19 -11.81 -3.97
CA ILE A 129 3.33 -13.05 -4.76
C ILE A 129 4.67 -13.71 -4.46
N VAL A 130 5.77 -12.98 -4.69
CA VAL A 130 7.13 -13.52 -4.67
C VAL A 130 7.50 -14.13 -3.31
N PRO A 131 7.19 -13.53 -2.15
CA PRO A 131 7.51 -14.16 -0.86
C PRO A 131 6.83 -15.51 -0.68
N TRP A 132 5.59 -15.66 -1.17
CA TRP A 132 4.86 -16.92 -1.11
C TRP A 132 5.44 -17.96 -2.06
N GLN A 133 5.87 -17.56 -3.26
CA GLN A 133 6.59 -18.46 -4.17
C GLN A 133 7.87 -19.01 -3.52
N MET A 134 8.68 -18.15 -2.90
CA MET A 134 9.91 -18.55 -2.21
C MET A 134 9.63 -19.53 -1.06
N VAL A 135 8.57 -19.31 -0.29
CA VAL A 135 8.17 -20.22 0.80
C VAL A 135 7.62 -21.54 0.26
N CYS A 136 6.81 -21.50 -0.81
CA CYS A 136 6.30 -22.68 -1.48
C CYS A 136 7.45 -23.55 -2.02
N GLU A 137 8.45 -22.94 -2.66
CA GLU A 137 9.65 -23.63 -3.13
C GLU A 137 10.41 -24.30 -1.97
N ALA A 138 10.56 -23.61 -0.83
CA ALA A 138 11.29 -24.14 0.33
C ALA A 138 10.54 -25.24 1.11
N THR A 139 9.21 -25.25 1.08
CA THR A 139 8.35 -26.14 1.90
C THR A 139 7.70 -27.27 1.09
N GLY A 140 7.65 -27.13 -0.24
CA GLY A 140 6.89 -28.00 -1.14
C GLY A 140 5.39 -27.67 -1.19
N ALA A 141 4.95 -26.58 -0.55
CA ALA A 141 3.61 -26.03 -0.75
C ALA A 141 3.47 -25.47 -2.17
N ARG A 142 2.25 -25.09 -2.56
CA ARG A 142 1.96 -24.49 -3.87
C ARG A 142 1.20 -23.19 -3.75
N LEU A 143 1.41 -22.31 -4.73
CA LEU A 143 0.71 -21.04 -4.87
C LEU A 143 -0.34 -21.16 -5.97
N GLU A 144 -1.59 -20.85 -5.67
CA GLU A 144 -2.70 -20.91 -6.64
C GLU A 144 -3.34 -19.52 -6.78
N PRO A 145 -3.58 -19.01 -8.01
CA PRO A 145 -4.19 -17.71 -8.23
C PRO A 145 -5.72 -17.76 -8.36
N VAL A 146 -6.41 -16.72 -7.87
CA VAL A 146 -7.84 -16.46 -8.09
C VAL A 146 -8.01 -15.50 -9.25
N ASN A 147 -8.88 -15.84 -10.20
CA ASN A 147 -9.08 -15.07 -11.42
C ASN A 147 -9.71 -13.69 -11.18
N VAL A 148 -9.59 -12.87 -12.21
CA VAL A 148 -10.13 -11.50 -12.30
C VAL A 148 -10.91 -11.41 -13.60
N HIS A 149 -12.08 -10.79 -13.58
CA HIS A 149 -12.87 -10.56 -14.78
C HIS A 149 -12.25 -9.48 -15.67
N ALA A 150 -12.70 -9.39 -16.92
CA ALA A 150 -12.17 -8.41 -17.89
C ALA A 150 -12.42 -6.95 -17.47
N ASP A 151 -13.47 -6.70 -16.68
CA ASP A 151 -13.77 -5.39 -16.10
C ASP A 151 -12.88 -5.06 -14.88
N GLY A 152 -12.02 -5.99 -14.46
CA GLY A 152 -11.11 -5.83 -13.33
C GLY A 152 -11.69 -6.16 -11.96
N THR A 153 -12.92 -6.68 -11.87
CA THR A 153 -13.48 -7.20 -10.62
C THR A 153 -12.92 -8.59 -10.29
N LEU A 154 -12.78 -8.91 -9.01
CA LEU A 154 -12.35 -10.25 -8.57
C LEU A 154 -13.43 -11.29 -8.90
N ASP A 155 -13.03 -12.45 -9.43
CA ASP A 155 -13.94 -13.56 -9.72
C ASP A 155 -14.31 -14.29 -8.42
N LEU A 156 -15.43 -13.89 -7.80
CA LEU A 156 -15.89 -14.43 -6.52
C LEU A 156 -16.34 -15.88 -6.63
N GLU A 157 -16.88 -16.31 -7.77
CA GLU A 157 -17.25 -17.71 -7.99
C GLU A 157 -16.00 -18.60 -8.02
N HIS A 158 -14.97 -18.17 -8.75
CA HIS A 158 -13.67 -18.84 -8.76
C HIS A 158 -12.99 -18.81 -7.39
N PHE A 159 -13.13 -17.72 -6.63
CA PHE A 159 -12.64 -17.63 -5.25
C PHE A 159 -13.24 -18.73 -4.37
N HIS A 160 -14.57 -18.86 -4.34
CA HIS A 160 -15.25 -19.88 -3.54
C HIS A 160 -14.91 -21.30 -4.00
N ALA A 161 -14.91 -21.55 -5.31
CA ALA A 161 -14.50 -22.84 -5.86
C ALA A 161 -13.05 -23.19 -5.51
N ALA A 162 -12.15 -22.21 -5.50
CA ALA A 162 -10.75 -22.41 -5.10
C ALA A 162 -10.62 -22.73 -3.60
N LEU A 163 -11.38 -22.08 -2.72
CA LEU A 163 -11.42 -22.42 -1.30
C LEU A 163 -11.84 -23.88 -1.07
N GLU A 164 -12.93 -24.30 -1.71
CA GLU A 164 -13.44 -25.68 -1.60
C GLU A 164 -12.47 -26.71 -2.17
N ARG A 165 -11.90 -26.42 -3.34
CA ARG A 165 -11.00 -27.33 -4.05
C ARG A 165 -9.65 -27.49 -3.37
N PHE A 166 -9.07 -26.39 -2.91
CA PHE A 166 -7.67 -26.36 -2.47
C PHE A 166 -7.51 -26.39 -0.95
N GLN A 167 -8.55 -26.02 -0.18
CA GLN A 167 -8.50 -25.92 1.28
C GLN A 167 -7.23 -25.22 1.76
N PRO A 168 -6.97 -23.97 1.30
CA PRO A 168 -5.70 -23.31 1.50
C PRO A 168 -5.40 -23.09 2.99
N LYS A 169 -4.12 -23.10 3.35
CA LYS A 169 -3.67 -22.72 4.70
C LYS A 169 -3.68 -21.22 4.90
N LEU A 170 -3.48 -20.46 3.83
CA LEU A 170 -3.49 -19.00 3.83
C LEU A 170 -4.05 -18.45 2.53
N VAL A 171 -4.80 -17.36 2.63
CA VAL A 171 -5.25 -16.54 1.51
C VAL A 171 -4.62 -15.15 1.64
N ALA A 172 -3.77 -14.76 0.69
CA ALA A 172 -3.19 -13.42 0.62
C ALA A 172 -3.90 -12.62 -0.47
N MET A 173 -4.42 -11.44 -0.15
CA MET A 173 -5.23 -10.66 -1.07
C MET A 173 -4.96 -9.16 -0.96
N VAL A 174 -4.96 -8.46 -2.09
CA VAL A 174 -4.90 -7.00 -2.11
C VAL A 174 -6.26 -6.40 -1.72
N HIS A 175 -6.26 -5.37 -0.87
CA HIS A 175 -7.47 -4.63 -0.53
C HIS A 175 -7.92 -3.72 -1.67
N ALA A 176 -6.98 -2.97 -2.26
CA ALA A 176 -7.21 -2.14 -3.44
C ALA A 176 -6.09 -2.33 -4.48
N SER A 177 -6.43 -2.66 -5.72
CA SER A 177 -5.44 -2.93 -6.77
C SER A 177 -4.66 -1.67 -7.15
N ASN A 178 -3.33 -1.77 -7.19
CA ASN A 178 -2.46 -0.65 -7.61
C ASN A 178 -2.46 -0.38 -9.12
N THR A 179 -3.09 -1.27 -9.90
CA THR A 179 -3.19 -1.18 -11.35
C THR A 179 -4.63 -0.87 -11.75
N LEU A 180 -5.58 -1.68 -11.28
CA LEU A 180 -6.97 -1.55 -11.70
C LEU A 180 -7.73 -0.52 -10.89
N GLY A 181 -7.27 -0.19 -9.68
CA GLY A 181 -8.01 0.62 -8.71
C GLY A 181 -9.12 -0.13 -7.99
N THR A 182 -9.50 -1.34 -8.44
CA THR A 182 -10.56 -2.17 -7.85
C THR A 182 -10.42 -2.30 -6.34
N ILE A 183 -11.48 -1.98 -5.60
CA ILE A 183 -11.61 -2.25 -4.17
C ILE A 183 -12.24 -3.64 -4.01
N ASN A 184 -11.52 -4.57 -3.40
CA ASN A 184 -12.01 -5.92 -3.13
C ASN A 184 -12.85 -5.94 -1.84
N PRO A 185 -13.91 -6.77 -1.76
CA PRO A 185 -14.74 -6.90 -0.57
C PRO A 185 -14.03 -7.75 0.51
N VAL A 186 -12.93 -7.25 1.05
CA VAL A 186 -12.00 -8.01 1.92
C VAL A 186 -12.66 -8.57 3.18
N THR A 187 -13.69 -7.91 3.73
CA THR A 187 -14.47 -8.43 4.86
C THR A 187 -15.13 -9.76 4.51
N ASP A 188 -15.76 -9.84 3.34
CA ASP A 188 -16.44 -11.06 2.87
C ASP A 188 -15.45 -12.15 2.50
N LEU A 189 -14.36 -11.77 1.82
CA LEU A 189 -13.29 -12.69 1.46
C LEU A 189 -12.60 -13.28 2.71
N CYS A 190 -12.32 -12.46 3.72
CA CYS A 190 -11.74 -12.92 4.98
C CYS A 190 -12.67 -13.87 5.73
N ARG A 191 -13.96 -13.53 5.80
CA ARG A 191 -14.97 -14.40 6.41
C ARG A 191 -15.05 -15.77 5.72
N ALA A 192 -15.09 -15.78 4.38
CA ALA A 192 -15.14 -17.03 3.61
C ALA A 192 -13.85 -17.86 3.74
N ALA A 193 -12.67 -17.23 3.64
CA ALA A 193 -11.39 -17.91 3.81
C ALA A 193 -11.27 -18.56 5.21
N LYS A 194 -11.67 -17.84 6.26
CA LYS A 194 -11.63 -18.34 7.64
C LYS A 194 -12.65 -19.45 7.88
N ALA A 195 -13.82 -19.39 7.25
CA ALA A 195 -14.80 -20.50 7.27
C ALA A 195 -14.23 -21.77 6.63
N ALA A 196 -13.33 -21.64 5.65
CA ALA A 196 -12.58 -22.75 5.06
C ALA A 196 -11.33 -23.16 5.87
N GLY A 197 -11.06 -22.53 7.02
CA GLY A 197 -9.93 -22.83 7.91
C GLY A 197 -8.60 -22.17 7.51
N ALA A 198 -8.61 -21.24 6.56
CA ALA A 198 -7.42 -20.51 6.13
C ALA A 198 -7.18 -19.25 6.97
N LEU A 199 -5.90 -18.90 7.20
CA LEU A 199 -5.56 -17.55 7.65
C LEU A 199 -5.64 -16.55 6.50
N THR A 200 -5.78 -15.25 6.80
CA THR A 200 -5.77 -14.20 5.79
C THR A 200 -4.70 -13.13 5.99
N LEU A 201 -4.05 -12.76 4.89
CA LEU A 201 -3.20 -11.58 4.80
C LEU A 201 -3.79 -10.59 3.80
N VAL A 202 -4.00 -9.36 4.23
CA VAL A 202 -4.55 -8.28 3.39
C VAL A 202 -3.46 -7.24 3.09
N ASP A 203 -3.15 -7.04 1.81
CA ASP A 203 -2.29 -5.94 1.36
C ASP A 203 -3.11 -4.64 1.22
N GLY A 204 -2.97 -3.79 2.24
CA GLY A 204 -3.62 -2.49 2.34
C GLY A 204 -2.82 -1.32 1.77
N SER A 205 -1.74 -1.58 1.02
CA SER A 205 -0.82 -0.54 0.55
C SER A 205 -1.49 0.60 -0.24
N GLN A 206 -2.56 0.30 -0.97
CA GLN A 206 -3.38 1.32 -1.65
C GLN A 206 -4.68 1.64 -0.90
N ALA A 207 -5.14 0.81 0.04
CA ALA A 207 -6.34 1.16 0.79
C ALA A 207 -6.06 2.24 1.84
N LEU A 208 -4.95 2.11 2.59
CA LEU A 208 -4.58 3.03 3.67
C LEU A 208 -4.62 4.53 3.29
N PRO A 209 -4.08 4.98 2.13
CA PRO A 209 -4.14 6.40 1.76
C PRO A 209 -5.51 6.89 1.25
N HIS A 210 -6.39 5.98 0.84
CA HIS A 210 -7.55 6.32 -0.01
C HIS A 210 -8.91 6.07 0.68
N MET A 211 -8.94 5.31 1.77
CA MET A 211 -10.18 4.97 2.46
C MET A 211 -9.94 4.64 3.94
N ALA A 212 -10.99 4.74 4.75
CA ALA A 212 -10.96 4.28 6.14
C ALA A 212 -10.70 2.77 6.20
N VAL A 213 -9.87 2.35 7.14
CA VAL A 213 -9.52 0.94 7.38
C VAL A 213 -9.83 0.61 8.83
N ASP A 214 -10.57 -0.47 9.05
CA ASP A 214 -10.79 -1.07 10.37
C ASP A 214 -10.47 -2.56 10.28
N VAL A 215 -9.32 -2.96 10.83
CA VAL A 215 -8.83 -4.34 10.76
C VAL A 215 -9.68 -5.31 11.58
N GLN A 216 -10.38 -4.84 12.60
CA GLN A 216 -11.30 -5.64 13.40
C GLN A 216 -12.59 -5.89 12.63
N ALA A 217 -13.13 -4.85 11.97
CA ALA A 217 -14.30 -4.97 11.10
C ALA A 217 -14.01 -5.85 9.87
N ILE A 218 -12.83 -5.72 9.26
CA ILE A 218 -12.38 -6.61 8.18
C ILE A 218 -12.23 -8.04 8.67
N GLY A 219 -11.76 -8.22 9.92
CA GLY A 219 -11.62 -9.52 10.57
C GLY A 219 -10.48 -10.39 10.04
N CYS A 220 -9.54 -9.79 9.29
CA CYS A 220 -8.34 -10.44 8.77
C CYS A 220 -7.37 -10.88 9.87
N ASP A 221 -6.38 -11.71 9.53
CA ASP A 221 -5.37 -12.17 10.50
C ASP A 221 -4.08 -11.34 10.45
N PHE A 222 -3.77 -10.82 9.26
CA PHE A 222 -2.68 -9.89 9.01
C PHE A 222 -3.12 -8.78 8.05
N TYR A 223 -2.65 -7.56 8.29
CA TYR A 223 -2.86 -6.41 7.42
C TYR A 223 -1.54 -5.65 7.25
N VAL A 224 -1.15 -5.33 6.03
CA VAL A 224 0.10 -4.61 5.75
C VAL A 224 -0.15 -3.29 5.06
N ALA A 225 0.68 -2.29 5.34
CA ALA A 225 0.67 -1.05 4.59
C ALA A 225 2.04 -0.34 4.62
N THR A 226 2.19 0.63 3.71
CA THR A 226 3.45 1.33 3.47
C THR A 226 3.26 2.85 3.57
N ALA A 227 4.18 3.53 4.27
CA ALA A 227 4.01 4.95 4.56
C ALA A 227 4.18 5.85 3.35
N HIS A 228 5.05 5.48 2.40
CA HIS A 228 5.37 6.36 1.28
C HIS A 228 4.20 6.57 0.31
N LYS A 229 3.18 5.71 0.35
CA LYS A 229 1.90 5.91 -0.35
C LYS A 229 0.89 6.70 0.50
N ALA A 230 0.96 6.57 1.81
CA ALA A 230 0.15 7.30 2.80
C ALA A 230 0.83 8.59 3.29
N TYR A 231 1.36 9.39 2.35
CA TYR A 231 1.96 10.72 2.59
C TYR A 231 3.17 10.77 3.55
N GLY A 232 3.58 9.63 4.11
CA GLY A 232 4.73 9.48 5.00
C GLY A 232 6.04 9.22 4.25
N PRO A 233 7.16 9.05 4.99
CA PRO A 233 8.48 8.87 4.40
C PRO A 233 8.65 7.48 3.76
N THR A 234 9.72 7.31 2.97
CA THR A 234 10.16 6.01 2.47
C THR A 234 10.86 5.19 3.56
N GLY A 235 10.99 3.88 3.34
CA GLY A 235 11.71 2.99 4.27
C GLY A 235 11.00 2.76 5.59
N ILE A 236 9.68 2.96 5.65
CA ILE A 236 8.85 2.59 6.79
C ILE A 236 7.47 2.13 6.31
N GLY A 237 6.94 1.11 6.97
CA GLY A 237 5.59 0.60 6.86
C GLY A 237 5.24 -0.19 8.11
N PHE A 238 4.13 -0.92 8.08
CA PHE A 238 3.76 -1.77 9.21
C PHE A 238 3.16 -3.09 8.74
N LEU A 239 3.32 -4.08 9.61
CA LEU A 239 2.46 -5.26 9.72
C LEU A 239 1.56 -5.05 10.94
N TRP A 240 0.26 -5.11 10.77
CA TRP A 240 -0.65 -5.44 11.85
C TRP A 240 -0.96 -6.93 11.79
N GLY A 241 -1.01 -7.59 12.93
CA GLY A 241 -1.48 -8.97 13.01
C GLY A 241 -2.12 -9.24 14.35
N LYS A 242 -3.07 -10.18 14.39
CA LYS A 242 -3.69 -10.57 15.67
C LYS A 242 -2.62 -11.04 16.65
N GLU A 243 -2.75 -10.59 17.89
CA GLU A 243 -1.80 -10.90 18.96
C GLU A 243 -1.46 -12.40 19.05
N ASP A 244 -2.45 -13.29 19.03
CA ASP A 244 -2.25 -14.74 19.13
C ASP A 244 -1.37 -15.30 18.00
N HIS A 245 -1.57 -14.81 16.77
CA HIS A 245 -0.77 -15.23 15.61
C HIS A 245 0.66 -14.71 15.71
N LEU A 246 0.85 -13.43 16.05
CA LEU A 246 2.17 -12.82 16.24
C LEU A 246 2.95 -13.49 17.40
N ASN A 247 2.26 -13.88 18.46
CA ASN A 247 2.86 -14.60 19.57
C ASN A 247 3.30 -16.03 19.17
N ALA A 248 2.47 -16.75 18.40
CA ALA A 248 2.78 -18.11 17.93
C ALA A 248 3.89 -18.15 16.86
N MET A 249 4.02 -17.10 16.06
CA MET A 249 5.04 -16.97 15.01
C MET A 249 6.47 -16.97 15.58
N PRO A 250 7.44 -17.75 15.05
CA PRO A 250 8.84 -17.64 15.50
C PRO A 250 9.45 -16.28 15.11
N PRO A 251 10.50 -15.80 15.78
CA PRO A 251 11.19 -14.58 15.34
C PRO A 251 11.71 -14.69 13.90
N TRP A 252 11.78 -13.55 13.20
CA TRP A 252 12.21 -13.49 11.81
C TRP A 252 13.67 -13.02 11.66
N ARG A 253 13.94 -11.75 11.97
CA ARG A 253 15.28 -11.17 11.99
C ARG A 253 15.86 -11.24 13.41
N GLY A 254 17.11 -11.66 13.54
CA GLY A 254 17.82 -11.72 14.82
C GLY A 254 18.76 -10.52 15.00
N GLY A 255 18.85 -9.97 16.22
CA GLY A 255 19.72 -8.84 16.52
C GLY A 255 19.43 -8.24 17.90
N GLY A 256 19.93 -7.02 18.12
CA GLY A 256 19.54 -6.21 19.29
C GLY A 256 18.04 -5.87 19.28
N GLU A 257 17.54 -5.35 20.41
CA GLU A 257 16.12 -4.96 20.65
C GLU A 257 15.09 -6.10 20.70
N MET A 258 15.20 -7.09 19.82
CA MET A 258 14.25 -8.20 19.73
C MET A 258 14.51 -9.35 20.73
N ILE A 259 15.59 -9.25 21.51
CA ILE A 259 15.98 -10.23 22.53
C ILE A 259 15.51 -9.82 23.93
N GLN A 260 15.28 -10.80 24.80
CA GLN A 260 15.15 -10.61 26.23
C GLN A 260 16.48 -10.94 26.95
N ARG A 261 17.12 -12.05 26.58
CA ARG A 261 18.43 -12.46 27.11
C ARG A 261 19.25 -13.17 26.04
N VAL A 262 20.55 -12.88 26.00
CA VAL A 262 21.52 -13.54 25.12
C VAL A 262 22.65 -14.14 25.96
N SER A 263 22.97 -15.41 25.71
CA SER A 263 24.20 -16.05 26.16
C SER A 263 24.75 -16.98 25.06
N PHE A 264 25.95 -17.54 25.25
CA PHE A 264 26.52 -18.48 24.27
C PHE A 264 25.77 -19.82 24.24
N GLU A 265 25.03 -20.15 25.30
CA GLU A 265 24.22 -21.38 25.40
C GLU A 265 22.83 -21.22 24.78
N GLY A 266 22.35 -20.00 24.56
CA GLY A 266 21.03 -19.76 23.97
C GLY A 266 20.54 -18.31 24.06
N THR A 267 19.45 -18.04 23.34
CA THR A 267 18.78 -16.73 23.30
C THR A 267 17.30 -16.88 23.62
N THR A 268 16.76 -16.01 24.47
CA THR A 268 15.33 -15.82 24.65
C THR A 268 14.90 -14.50 24.02
N TYR A 269 13.70 -14.48 23.46
CA TYR A 269 13.21 -13.37 22.65
C TYR A 269 12.29 -12.44 23.44
N ASN A 270 12.21 -11.19 23.00
CA ASN A 270 11.34 -10.17 23.58
C ASN A 270 9.86 -10.47 23.24
N THR A 271 8.95 -9.72 23.85
CA THR A 271 7.52 -9.77 23.55
C THR A 271 7.17 -8.85 22.38
N LEU A 272 5.89 -8.85 21.97
CA LEU A 272 5.40 -7.90 20.98
C LEU A 272 5.49 -6.45 21.49
N PRO A 273 5.73 -5.47 20.60
CA PRO A 273 6.03 -5.64 19.17
C PRO A 273 7.52 -6.00 18.90
N HIS A 274 8.38 -5.79 19.88
CA HIS A 274 9.84 -5.81 19.74
C HIS A 274 10.43 -7.14 19.24
N LYS A 275 9.76 -8.27 19.48
CA LYS A 275 10.10 -9.59 18.94
C LYS A 275 10.43 -9.58 17.44
N PHE A 276 9.84 -8.68 16.67
CA PHE A 276 10.00 -8.60 15.22
C PHE A 276 10.76 -7.34 14.74
N GLU A 277 11.21 -6.48 15.66
CA GLU A 277 11.87 -5.21 15.36
C GLU A 277 13.35 -5.28 15.75
N ALA A 278 14.11 -6.07 14.98
CA ALA A 278 15.53 -6.29 15.26
C ALA A 278 16.40 -5.07 14.88
N GLY A 279 17.27 -4.66 15.80
CA GLY A 279 18.18 -3.54 15.63
C GLY A 279 17.53 -2.17 15.83
N THR A 280 18.32 -1.10 15.67
CA THR A 280 17.79 0.27 15.74
C THR A 280 16.77 0.49 14.62
N PRO A 281 15.51 0.85 14.93
CA PRO A 281 14.50 1.06 13.90
C PRO A 281 14.73 2.37 13.16
N HIS A 282 13.97 2.59 12.08
CA HIS A 282 13.94 3.87 11.39
C HIS A 282 13.14 4.92 12.19
N ILE A 283 13.72 5.42 13.28
CA ILE A 283 13.05 6.24 14.31
C ILE A 283 12.37 7.48 13.71
N SER A 284 13.12 8.30 12.96
CA SER A 284 12.57 9.50 12.32
C SER A 284 11.45 9.17 11.34
N GLY A 285 11.57 8.04 10.64
CA GLY A 285 10.57 7.52 9.72
C GLY A 285 9.28 7.13 10.43
N GLY A 286 9.37 6.38 11.53
CA GLY A 286 8.21 5.97 12.34
C GLY A 286 7.47 7.17 12.92
N ILE A 287 8.19 8.13 13.51
CA ILE A 287 7.60 9.38 14.04
C ILE A 287 6.85 10.13 12.93
N ALA A 288 7.50 10.32 11.78
CA ALA A 288 6.91 11.05 10.66
C ALA A 288 5.76 10.32 9.99
N PHE A 289 5.73 8.99 10.05
CA PHE A 289 4.57 8.22 9.62
C PHE A 289 3.37 8.48 10.55
N GLY A 290 3.57 8.49 11.87
CA GLY A 290 2.53 8.89 12.82
C GLY A 290 1.98 10.29 12.54
N ILE A 291 2.84 11.24 12.15
CA ILE A 291 2.42 12.60 11.75
C ILE A 291 1.61 12.57 10.44
N ALA A 292 1.99 11.74 9.47
CA ALA A 292 1.23 11.58 8.22
C ALA A 292 -0.18 11.02 8.48
N ILE A 293 -0.29 10.04 9.39
CA ILE A 293 -1.59 9.52 9.86
C ILE A 293 -2.43 10.63 10.51
N SER A 294 -1.83 11.40 11.42
CA SER A 294 -2.53 12.53 12.06
C SER A 294 -2.99 13.57 11.04
N TRP A 295 -2.18 13.85 10.00
CA TRP A 295 -2.55 14.76 8.92
C TRP A 295 -3.75 14.23 8.11
N MET A 296 -3.76 12.94 7.75
CA MET A 296 -4.91 12.32 7.06
C MET A 296 -6.17 12.34 7.94
N ASN A 297 -6.04 11.99 9.23
CA ASN A 297 -7.16 12.00 10.16
C ASN A 297 -7.73 13.41 10.40
N ALA A 298 -6.88 14.44 10.38
CA ALA A 298 -7.32 15.83 10.52
C ALA A 298 -8.12 16.33 9.30
N ILE A 299 -7.88 15.75 8.12
CA ILE A 299 -8.71 15.97 6.93
C ILE A 299 -10.01 15.18 7.02
N GLY A 300 -9.92 13.92 7.47
CA GLY A 300 -11.01 12.96 7.48
C GLY A 300 -10.90 12.00 6.30
N MET A 301 -10.87 10.69 6.60
CA MET A 301 -10.74 9.67 5.55
C MET A 301 -11.94 9.60 4.62
N ASP A 302 -13.15 9.91 5.12
CA ASP A 302 -14.36 9.96 4.29
C ASP A 302 -14.32 11.13 3.29
N ASP A 303 -13.78 12.29 3.70
CA ASP A 303 -13.59 13.44 2.82
C ASP A 303 -12.55 13.14 1.73
N ILE A 304 -11.45 12.45 2.09
CA ILE A 304 -10.44 11.98 1.13
C ILE A 304 -11.07 11.00 0.13
N ALA A 305 -11.79 9.99 0.62
CA ALA A 305 -12.41 8.98 -0.21
C ALA A 305 -13.46 9.57 -1.16
N ALA A 306 -14.31 10.48 -0.68
CA ALA A 306 -15.33 11.15 -1.48
C ALA A 306 -14.69 12.00 -2.59
N HIS A 307 -13.68 12.80 -2.25
CA HIS A 307 -12.94 13.60 -3.23
C HIS A 307 -12.27 12.73 -4.31
N GLU A 308 -11.60 11.64 -3.91
CA GLU A 308 -10.98 10.75 -4.88
C GLU A 308 -12.00 10.00 -5.74
N ALA A 309 -13.17 9.65 -5.21
CA ALA A 309 -14.25 9.07 -6.00
C ALA A 309 -14.75 10.05 -7.10
N GLU A 310 -14.85 11.35 -6.78
CA GLU A 310 -15.16 12.38 -7.77
C GLU A 310 -14.07 12.49 -8.86
N LEU A 311 -12.79 12.44 -8.46
CA LEU A 311 -11.67 12.45 -9.40
C LEU A 311 -11.68 11.22 -10.32
N VAL A 312 -11.94 10.03 -9.78
CA VAL A 312 -12.05 8.79 -10.57
C VAL A 312 -13.20 8.89 -11.56
N ALA A 313 -14.39 9.33 -11.12
CA ALA A 313 -15.53 9.51 -12.00
C ALA A 313 -15.24 10.52 -13.13
N HIS A 314 -14.62 11.65 -12.79
CA HIS A 314 -14.21 12.67 -13.76
C HIS A 314 -13.18 12.11 -14.76
N ALA A 315 -12.16 11.39 -14.28
CA ALA A 315 -11.14 10.77 -15.12
C ALA A 315 -11.72 9.71 -16.05
N HIS A 316 -12.63 8.86 -15.57
CA HIS A 316 -13.29 7.86 -16.42
C HIS A 316 -14.08 8.50 -17.55
N ASN A 317 -14.84 9.56 -17.25
CA ASN A 317 -15.60 10.30 -18.26
C ASN A 317 -14.67 11.00 -19.27
N ALA A 318 -13.65 11.71 -18.78
CA ALA A 318 -12.75 12.47 -19.63
C ALA A 318 -11.87 11.56 -20.51
N ILE A 319 -11.23 10.53 -19.93
CA ILE A 319 -10.39 9.58 -20.67
C ILE A 319 -11.23 8.70 -21.59
N GLY A 320 -12.41 8.27 -21.16
CA GLY A 320 -13.32 7.45 -21.97
C GLY A 320 -13.83 8.16 -23.22
N SER A 321 -13.77 9.49 -23.26
CA SER A 321 -14.13 10.28 -24.45
C SER A 321 -13.00 10.36 -25.51
N VAL A 322 -11.76 9.97 -25.16
CA VAL A 322 -10.60 10.10 -26.04
C VAL A 322 -10.56 8.95 -27.06
N LYS A 323 -10.58 9.29 -28.35
CA LYS A 323 -10.63 8.30 -29.44
C LYS A 323 -9.39 7.42 -29.54
N GLY A 324 -9.60 6.12 -29.43
CA GLY A 324 -8.55 5.08 -29.50
C GLY A 324 -7.73 4.99 -28.21
N VAL A 325 -8.35 5.37 -27.09
CA VAL A 325 -7.89 5.08 -25.73
C VAL A 325 -8.92 4.18 -25.06
N ARG A 326 -8.44 3.22 -24.28
CA ARG A 326 -9.27 2.30 -23.50
C ARG A 326 -8.80 2.25 -22.07
N ILE A 327 -9.73 2.43 -21.13
CA ILE A 327 -9.48 2.25 -19.70
C ILE A 327 -9.37 0.75 -19.39
N VAL A 328 -8.43 0.38 -18.53
CA VAL A 328 -8.19 -0.97 -18.03
C VAL A 328 -8.62 -1.03 -16.57
N GLY A 329 -9.63 -1.86 -16.27
CA GLY A 329 -10.28 -1.93 -14.96
C GLY A 329 -11.40 -0.88 -14.84
N THR A 330 -12.65 -1.33 -14.96
CA THR A 330 -13.88 -0.54 -14.88
C THR A 330 -14.79 -1.02 -13.76
N ALA A 331 -14.23 -1.67 -12.74
CA ALA A 331 -14.94 -2.05 -11.52
C ALA A 331 -15.72 -0.84 -10.94
N PRO A 332 -16.90 -1.06 -10.35
CA PRO A 332 -17.75 0.02 -9.87
C PRO A 332 -17.16 0.77 -8.67
N GLN A 333 -16.43 0.07 -7.80
CA GLN A 333 -15.75 0.64 -6.65
C GLN A 333 -14.24 0.66 -6.87
N LYS A 334 -13.66 1.86 -6.85
CA LYS A 334 -12.24 2.07 -7.11
C LYS A 334 -11.64 3.13 -6.22
N VAL A 335 -10.38 2.93 -5.84
CA VAL A 335 -9.52 4.02 -5.33
C VAL A 335 -9.04 4.92 -6.47
N GLY A 336 -8.33 6.01 -6.16
CA GLY A 336 -7.75 6.98 -7.10
C GLY A 336 -6.73 6.40 -8.10
N VAL A 337 -7.07 5.41 -8.91
CA VAL A 337 -6.22 4.77 -9.91
C VAL A 337 -7.00 4.49 -11.20
N VAL A 338 -6.46 4.99 -12.31
CA VAL A 338 -6.98 4.75 -13.67
C VAL A 338 -5.82 4.33 -14.57
N SER A 339 -5.81 3.05 -14.94
CA SER A 339 -4.94 2.52 -16.00
C SER A 339 -5.62 2.63 -17.36
N LEU A 340 -4.84 2.89 -18.40
CA LEU A 340 -5.31 2.98 -19.78
C LEU A 340 -4.27 2.46 -20.77
N ILE A 341 -4.76 2.15 -21.96
CA ILE A 341 -3.93 1.87 -23.14
C ILE A 341 -4.39 2.76 -24.30
N ALA A 342 -3.50 2.99 -25.26
CA ALA A 342 -3.79 3.67 -26.51
C ALA A 342 -3.53 2.74 -27.68
N ASP A 343 -4.47 2.68 -28.63
CA ASP A 343 -4.41 1.74 -29.76
C ASP A 343 -3.15 1.95 -30.59
N GLY A 344 -2.35 0.89 -30.74
CA GLY A 344 -1.12 0.89 -31.54
C GLY A 344 0.04 1.69 -30.93
N ILE A 345 -0.06 2.16 -29.69
CA ILE A 345 0.96 3.01 -29.06
C ILE A 345 1.49 2.35 -27.80
N HIS A 346 2.82 2.24 -27.70
CA HIS A 346 3.46 1.69 -26.52
C HIS A 346 3.31 2.65 -25.32
N PRO A 347 2.94 2.17 -24.10
CA PRO A 347 2.71 3.04 -22.95
C PRO A 347 3.89 3.96 -22.63
N TYR A 348 5.13 3.47 -22.81
CA TYR A 348 6.35 4.24 -22.55
C TYR A 348 6.46 5.52 -23.39
N ASP A 349 6.11 5.46 -24.68
CA ASP A 349 6.18 6.61 -25.59
C ASP A 349 5.18 7.68 -25.13
N MET A 350 3.97 7.24 -24.75
CA MET A 350 2.94 8.11 -24.21
C MET A 350 3.39 8.79 -22.91
N GLY A 351 3.96 8.03 -21.97
CA GLY A 351 4.49 8.58 -20.73
C GLY A 351 5.60 9.61 -20.95
N THR A 352 6.49 9.35 -21.91
CA THR A 352 7.59 10.27 -22.25
C THR A 352 7.07 11.60 -22.81
N LEU A 353 6.08 11.56 -23.70
CA LEU A 353 5.46 12.77 -24.26
C LEU A 353 4.64 13.55 -23.23
N LEU A 354 4.04 12.88 -22.25
CA LEU A 354 3.34 13.53 -21.13
C LEU A 354 4.33 14.18 -20.16
N ASP A 355 5.47 13.54 -19.88
CA ASP A 355 6.51 14.13 -19.03
C ASP A 355 7.02 15.43 -19.62
N GLY A 356 7.31 15.49 -20.93
CA GLY A 356 7.66 16.74 -21.64
C GLY A 356 6.58 17.84 -21.59
N GLN A 357 5.38 17.49 -21.12
CA GLN A 357 4.26 18.41 -20.86
C GLN A 357 4.09 18.77 -19.37
N GLY A 358 4.99 18.33 -18.50
CA GLY A 358 4.95 18.55 -17.05
C GLY A 358 4.03 17.56 -16.32
N ILE A 359 3.57 16.50 -16.99
CA ILE A 359 2.58 15.55 -16.47
C ILE A 359 3.29 14.24 -16.11
N ALA A 360 3.43 13.97 -14.81
CA ALA A 360 4.04 12.75 -14.30
C ALA A 360 3.00 11.63 -14.18
N VAL A 361 3.17 10.57 -14.97
CA VAL A 361 2.39 9.34 -14.96
C VAL A 361 3.31 8.13 -14.90
N ARG A 362 2.76 6.94 -14.64
CA ARG A 362 3.54 5.69 -14.66
C ARG A 362 3.24 4.87 -15.90
N THR A 363 4.24 4.16 -16.42
CA THR A 363 4.09 3.21 -17.52
C THR A 363 4.69 1.85 -17.15
N GLY A 364 4.24 0.80 -17.82
CA GLY A 364 4.72 -0.58 -17.64
C GLY A 364 3.73 -1.46 -16.88
N HIS A 365 4.24 -2.52 -16.24
CA HIS A 365 3.38 -3.53 -15.59
C HIS A 365 2.99 -3.19 -14.15
N HIS A 366 3.50 -2.08 -13.60
CA HIS A 366 3.21 -1.63 -12.23
C HIS A 366 3.43 -2.70 -11.15
N CYS A 367 4.41 -3.59 -11.36
CA CYS A 367 4.68 -4.75 -10.51
C CYS A 367 3.47 -5.70 -10.39
N THR A 368 2.73 -5.88 -11.49
CA THR A 368 1.56 -6.77 -11.61
C THR A 368 1.60 -7.58 -12.91
N GLU A 369 2.78 -8.09 -13.30
CA GLU A 369 2.97 -8.84 -14.56
C GLU A 369 1.95 -9.99 -14.76
N PRO A 370 1.64 -10.83 -13.76
CA PRO A 370 0.64 -11.90 -13.94
C PRO A 370 -0.77 -11.38 -14.28
N LEU A 371 -1.12 -10.17 -13.80
CA LEU A 371 -2.37 -9.51 -14.16
C LEU A 371 -2.33 -9.02 -15.62
N MET A 372 -1.19 -8.47 -16.04
CA MET A 372 -1.00 -7.96 -17.40
C MET A 372 -1.09 -9.10 -18.42
N ASP A 373 -0.44 -10.23 -18.14
CA ASP A 373 -0.53 -11.44 -18.95
C ASP A 373 -1.96 -11.94 -19.07
N HIS A 374 -2.69 -11.97 -17.94
CA HIS A 374 -4.10 -12.38 -17.89
C HIS A 374 -5.03 -11.50 -18.73
N LEU A 375 -4.74 -10.19 -18.77
CA LEU A 375 -5.50 -9.22 -19.55
C LEU A 375 -5.02 -9.10 -21.01
N GLY A 376 -3.98 -9.84 -21.41
CA GLY A 376 -3.37 -9.76 -22.74
C GLY A 376 -2.67 -8.42 -23.01
N LEU A 377 -2.07 -7.82 -21.98
CA LEU A 377 -1.43 -6.51 -22.02
C LEU A 377 0.09 -6.62 -21.83
N GLU A 378 0.78 -7.27 -22.77
CA GLU A 378 2.21 -7.59 -22.68
C GLU A 378 3.11 -6.35 -22.43
N SER A 379 2.77 -5.19 -22.98
CA SER A 379 3.51 -3.92 -22.78
C SER A 379 3.12 -3.17 -21.50
N GLY A 380 2.19 -3.70 -20.71
CA GLY A 380 1.62 -3.04 -19.54
C GLY A 380 0.65 -1.92 -19.92
N THR A 381 0.53 -0.93 -19.04
CA THR A 381 -0.42 0.19 -19.19
C THR A 381 0.24 1.52 -18.85
N LEU A 382 -0.40 2.62 -19.26
CA LEU A 382 -0.20 3.92 -18.65
C LEU A 382 -1.14 4.04 -17.45
N ARG A 383 -0.65 4.52 -16.31
CA ARG A 383 -1.44 4.69 -15.10
C ARG A 383 -1.39 6.14 -14.63
N MET A 384 -2.58 6.73 -14.49
CA MET A 384 -2.82 7.97 -13.76
C MET A 384 -3.37 7.59 -12.38
N SER A 385 -2.77 8.12 -11.33
CA SER A 385 -3.17 7.85 -9.95
C SER A 385 -3.23 9.14 -9.17
N PHE A 386 -4.29 9.28 -8.38
CA PHE A 386 -4.72 10.50 -7.73
C PHE A 386 -4.44 10.44 -6.23
N ALA A 387 -4.48 11.59 -5.59
CA ALA A 387 -4.35 11.74 -4.14
C ALA A 387 -5.29 12.85 -3.66
N ALA A 388 -5.39 13.03 -2.35
CA ALA A 388 -6.23 14.07 -1.73
C ALA A 388 -5.96 15.48 -2.29
N TYR A 389 -4.73 15.78 -2.71
CA TYR A 389 -4.36 17.07 -3.28
C TYR A 389 -4.62 17.20 -4.78
N THR A 390 -4.93 16.12 -5.50
CA THR A 390 -5.16 16.17 -6.95
C THR A 390 -6.44 16.95 -7.28
N THR A 391 -6.45 17.66 -8.40
CA THR A 391 -7.60 18.44 -8.88
C THR A 391 -8.18 17.88 -10.18
N THR A 392 -9.46 18.13 -10.44
CA THR A 392 -10.08 17.83 -11.75
C THR A 392 -9.39 18.56 -12.90
N ARG A 393 -8.93 19.79 -12.65
CA ARG A 393 -8.14 20.56 -13.63
C ARG A 393 -6.83 19.88 -14.01
N GLU A 394 -6.15 19.23 -13.08
CA GLU A 394 -4.94 18.45 -13.39
C GLU A 394 -5.26 17.24 -14.27
N ILE A 395 -6.43 16.61 -14.08
CA ILE A 395 -6.93 15.55 -14.96
C ILE A 395 -7.23 16.11 -16.35
N ASP A 396 -7.88 17.28 -16.46
CA ASP A 396 -8.15 17.92 -17.75
C ASP A 396 -6.86 18.27 -18.51
N ILE A 397 -5.85 18.78 -17.80
CA ILE A 397 -4.52 19.04 -18.37
C ILE A 397 -3.88 17.74 -18.86
N ALA A 398 -4.01 16.65 -18.10
CA ALA A 398 -3.48 15.34 -18.47
C ALA A 398 -4.18 14.75 -19.69
N VAL A 399 -5.51 14.86 -19.79
CA VAL A 399 -6.30 14.40 -20.93
C VAL A 399 -5.98 15.21 -22.19
N ALA A 400 -5.89 16.55 -22.08
CA ALA A 400 -5.45 17.37 -23.21
C ALA A 400 -3.99 17.05 -23.62
N GLY A 401 -3.13 16.70 -22.66
CA GLY A 401 -1.78 16.22 -22.93
C GLY A 401 -1.73 14.87 -23.65
N LEU A 402 -2.65 13.96 -23.28
CA LEU A 402 -2.84 12.65 -23.89
C LEU A 402 -3.30 12.80 -25.35
N GLU A 403 -4.28 13.66 -25.63
CA GLU A 403 -4.75 13.94 -26.99
C GLU A 403 -3.64 14.51 -27.89
N ARG A 404 -2.85 15.46 -27.38
CA ARG A 404 -1.70 16.00 -28.11
C ARG A 404 -0.65 14.92 -28.41
N ALA A 405 -0.33 14.08 -27.44
CA ALA A 405 0.63 13.00 -27.61
C ALA A 405 0.13 11.94 -28.63
N LEU A 406 -1.15 11.59 -28.59
CA LEU A 406 -1.79 10.74 -29.60
C LEU A 406 -1.68 11.31 -31.02
N ALA A 407 -1.87 12.62 -31.17
CA ALA A 407 -1.75 13.30 -32.46
C ALA A 407 -0.31 13.39 -32.99
N MET A 408 0.70 13.22 -32.13
CA MET A 408 2.11 13.19 -32.54
C MET A 408 2.60 11.79 -32.94
N LEU A 409 1.97 10.75 -32.41
CA LEU A 409 2.35 9.34 -32.62
C LEU A 409 1.53 8.65 -33.72
N ARG A 410 0.47 9.30 -34.21
CA ARG A 410 -0.33 8.91 -35.37
C ARG A 410 -0.01 9.81 -36.54
#